data_AF-A0A6C7E852-F1
#
_entry.id   AF-A0A6C7E852-F1
#
_cell.length_a   1.000
_cell.length_b   1.000
_cell.length_c   1.000
_cell.angle_alpha   90.00
_cell.angle_beta   90.00
_cell.angle_gamma   90.00
#
_symmetry.space_group_name_H-M   'P 1'
#
loop_
_entity.id
_entity.type
_entity.pdbx_description
1 polymer ?
#
loop_
_entity_poly.entity_id
_entity_poly.type
_entity_poly.pdbx_seq_one_letter_code
_entity_poly.pdbx_strand_id
1 'polypeptide(L)'
;MAGGQERILRGRVKAMQSTKKITRAMELIAGSRIVKAQQRVQAAVPYSEQITEVVKDLAAAGGTSDSPLLKGRDELKTTCYVAITADRGLCGGYNAGIQRATEGEVKADVLKGLDYLIVPVGKKAEGYFRFRNYQLGQSFQGFSDQPSYDDARRIGEYVVDLYASGKVDKVELVYTRFITAGSQEVVLRPLVPLSGDTVAGGDGKAGSDDGTGADFEFEPDPLTILDSLLPRYVEARIYAALLNAAASEHAFRQRAMKSATDNAEELIKSLSIVMNRARQASITAEIMEIVGGAAALEGDVVDGAYLDLGDDGSMFSGINPAATIAPAAPMGDNTSSAASSAPAGVATLEREEAPEPASDAAPAGDVEPDDLKRIKGVASVLEGRLHEMGIFTFKEITTWNDEDMDRIDDHLGFEGRIQRDDWQGQARQFHNEKYPDDQI
;
A
#
# COMPACT_ATOMS: atom_id res chain seq x y z
N MET A 1 -35.08 12.82 18.53
CA MET A 1 -34.58 12.43 17.18
C MET A 1 -33.08 12.71 17.19
N ALA A 2 -32.21 11.79 16.76
CA ALA A 2 -30.74 12.04 16.79
C ALA A 2 -30.42 13.44 16.25
N GLY A 3 -29.82 14.29 17.09
CA GLY A 3 -29.53 15.68 16.72
C GLY A 3 -28.79 15.75 15.39
N GLY A 4 -29.03 16.79 14.59
CA GLY A 4 -28.48 16.91 13.23
C GLY A 4 -26.96 16.69 13.15
N GLN A 5 -26.23 17.06 14.21
CA GLN A 5 -24.80 16.84 14.37
C GLN A 5 -24.43 15.36 14.57
N GLU A 6 -25.20 14.59 15.34
CA GLU A 6 -24.97 13.15 15.52
C GLU A 6 -25.11 12.41 14.19
N ARG A 7 -26.14 12.73 13.40
CA ARG A 7 -26.37 12.11 12.08
C ARG A 7 -25.20 12.35 11.12
N ILE A 8 -24.67 13.57 11.08
CA ILE A 8 -23.50 13.93 10.25
C ILE A 8 -22.26 13.14 10.71
N LEU A 9 -22.00 13.08 12.01
CA LEU A 9 -20.84 12.37 12.57
C LEU A 9 -20.93 10.86 12.31
N ARG A 10 -22.12 10.27 12.46
CA ARG A 10 -22.37 8.86 12.12
C ARG A 10 -22.10 8.58 10.65
N GLY A 11 -22.52 9.48 9.75
CA GLY A 11 -22.21 9.40 8.32
C GLY A 11 -20.71 9.43 8.04
N ARG A 12 -19.96 10.32 8.71
CA ARG A 12 -18.50 10.41 8.58
C ARG A 12 -17.80 9.15 9.09
N VAL A 13 -18.22 8.59 10.23
CA VAL A 13 -17.68 7.32 10.75
C VAL A 13 -17.90 6.19 9.75
N LYS A 14 -19.12 6.05 9.22
CA LYS A 14 -19.42 5.03 8.21
C LYS A 14 -18.57 5.19 6.95
N ALA A 15 -18.36 6.43 6.49
CA ALA A 15 -17.49 6.70 5.35
C ALA A 15 -16.02 6.29 5.63
N MET A 16 -15.49 6.63 6.80
CA MET A 16 -14.12 6.24 7.19
C MET A 16 -13.96 4.72 7.34
N GLN A 17 -14.98 4.02 7.85
CA GLN A 17 -15.00 2.55 7.91
C GLN A 17 -14.93 1.92 6.52
N SER A 18 -15.68 2.45 5.54
CA SER A 18 -15.59 1.99 4.15
C SER A 18 -14.20 2.23 3.57
N THR A 19 -13.63 3.42 3.78
CA THR A 19 -12.26 3.73 3.34
C THR A 19 -11.24 2.77 3.97
N LYS A 20 -11.32 2.51 5.28
CA LYS A 20 -10.43 1.55 5.99
C LYS A 20 -10.47 0.17 5.35
N LYS A 21 -11.67 -0.34 5.00
CA LYS A 21 -11.83 -1.64 4.33
C LYS A 21 -11.17 -1.67 2.95
N ILE A 22 -11.36 -0.61 2.16
CA ILE A 22 -10.77 -0.49 0.83
C ILE A 22 -9.25 -0.43 0.92
N THR A 23 -8.69 0.42 1.78
CA THR A 23 -7.23 0.54 1.94
C THR A 23 -6.63 -0.75 2.47
N ARG A 24 -7.28 -1.44 3.40
CA ARG A 24 -6.84 -2.75 3.90
C ARG A 24 -6.83 -3.81 2.80
N ALA A 25 -7.86 -3.87 1.96
CA ALA A 25 -7.87 -4.78 0.82
C ALA A 25 -6.74 -4.45 -0.17
N MET A 26 -6.52 -3.17 -0.49
CA MET A 26 -5.43 -2.74 -1.38
C MET A 26 -4.04 -3.03 -0.81
N GLU A 27 -3.85 -2.90 0.51
CA GLU A 27 -2.63 -3.30 1.23
C GLU A 27 -2.32 -4.79 0.99
N LEU A 28 -3.31 -5.67 1.21
CA LEU A 28 -3.16 -7.11 1.04
C LEU A 28 -2.88 -7.49 -0.43
N ILE A 29 -3.60 -6.88 -1.38
CA ILE A 29 -3.38 -7.10 -2.81
C ILE A 29 -1.96 -6.69 -3.19
N ALA A 30 -1.49 -5.51 -2.76
CA ALA A 30 -0.13 -5.05 -3.02
C ALA A 30 0.91 -6.00 -2.41
N GLY A 31 0.71 -6.44 -1.16
CA GLY A 31 1.56 -7.42 -0.50
C GLY A 31 1.71 -8.72 -1.31
N SER A 32 0.60 -9.27 -1.80
CA SER A 32 0.62 -10.48 -2.64
C SER A 32 1.37 -10.29 -3.97
N ARG A 33 1.35 -9.07 -4.54
CA ARG A 33 2.00 -8.74 -5.80
C ARG A 33 3.51 -8.52 -5.64
N ILE A 34 3.98 -8.07 -4.46
CA ILE A 34 5.41 -7.91 -4.17
C ILE A 34 6.13 -9.24 -4.33
N VAL A 35 5.59 -10.33 -3.75
CA VAL A 35 6.22 -11.66 -3.83
C VAL A 35 6.36 -12.11 -5.28
N LYS A 36 5.31 -11.97 -6.08
CA LYS A 36 5.33 -12.30 -7.51
C LYS A 36 6.31 -11.42 -8.29
N ALA A 37 6.37 -10.14 -7.99
CA ALA A 37 7.31 -9.22 -8.64
C ALA A 37 8.77 -9.55 -8.27
N GLN A 38 9.05 -9.88 -7.00
CA GLN A 38 10.37 -10.32 -6.55
C GLN A 38 10.83 -11.60 -7.25
N GLN A 39 9.94 -12.59 -7.38
CA GLN A 39 10.24 -13.82 -8.11
C GLN A 39 10.59 -13.54 -9.57
N ARG A 40 9.88 -12.60 -10.22
CA ARG A 40 10.20 -12.18 -11.59
C ARG A 40 11.55 -11.45 -11.68
N VAL A 41 11.86 -10.57 -10.73
CA VAL A 41 13.18 -9.92 -10.64
C VAL A 41 14.27 -10.99 -10.52
N GLN A 42 14.14 -11.91 -9.56
CA GLN A 42 15.12 -12.99 -9.35
C GLN A 42 15.27 -13.90 -10.58
N ALA A 43 14.18 -14.21 -11.27
CA ALA A 43 14.22 -15.02 -12.49
C ALA A 43 14.87 -14.30 -13.68
N ALA A 44 14.87 -12.96 -13.71
CA ALA A 44 15.49 -12.17 -14.76
C ALA A 44 16.99 -11.91 -14.54
N VAL A 45 17.47 -11.97 -13.29
CA VAL A 45 18.87 -11.71 -12.93
C VAL A 45 19.86 -12.61 -13.70
N PRO A 46 19.68 -13.95 -13.77
CA PRO A 46 20.65 -14.81 -14.46
C PRO A 46 20.87 -14.45 -15.92
N TYR A 47 19.79 -14.15 -16.66
CA TYR A 47 19.90 -13.74 -18.05
C TYR A 47 20.64 -12.40 -18.18
N SER A 48 20.31 -11.43 -17.30
CA SER A 48 20.97 -10.12 -17.29
C SER A 48 22.45 -10.21 -16.94
N GLU A 49 22.85 -11.05 -15.99
CA GLU A 49 24.26 -11.24 -15.61
C GLU A 49 25.04 -11.92 -16.75
N GLN A 50 24.50 -13.00 -17.31
CA GLN A 50 25.16 -13.76 -18.38
C GLN A 50 25.33 -12.93 -19.67
N ILE A 51 24.30 -12.19 -20.10
CA ILE A 51 24.43 -11.33 -21.29
C ILE A 51 25.40 -10.17 -21.03
N THR A 52 25.52 -9.70 -19.79
CA THR A 52 26.51 -8.68 -19.42
C THR A 52 27.92 -9.25 -19.52
N GLU A 53 28.15 -10.44 -18.98
CA GLU A 53 29.44 -11.14 -19.03
C GLU A 53 29.89 -11.39 -20.47
N VAL A 54 29.02 -11.96 -21.31
CA VAL A 54 29.30 -12.19 -22.73
C VAL A 54 29.62 -10.88 -23.47
N VAL A 55 28.89 -9.79 -23.21
CA VAL A 55 29.17 -8.49 -23.81
C VAL A 55 30.50 -7.91 -23.32
N LYS A 56 30.88 -8.10 -22.05
CA LYS A 56 32.20 -7.72 -21.53
C LYS A 56 33.32 -8.46 -22.24
N ASP A 57 33.20 -9.77 -22.38
CA ASP A 57 34.23 -10.62 -22.95
C ASP A 57 34.41 -10.33 -24.45
N LEU A 58 33.32 -10.15 -25.19
CA LEU A 58 33.34 -9.72 -26.59
C LEU A 58 33.98 -8.34 -26.77
N ALA A 59 33.68 -7.39 -25.88
CA ALA A 59 34.29 -6.05 -25.92
C ALA A 59 35.80 -6.11 -25.59
N ALA A 60 36.22 -6.95 -24.64
CA ALA A 60 37.61 -7.13 -24.24
C ALA A 60 38.45 -7.86 -25.31
N ALA A 61 37.85 -8.80 -26.06
CA ALA A 61 38.49 -9.58 -27.12
C ALA A 61 38.82 -8.78 -28.40
N GLY A 62 38.80 -7.45 -28.35
CA GLY A 62 39.10 -6.58 -29.50
C GLY A 62 37.85 -6.18 -30.30
N GLY A 63 36.65 -6.38 -29.73
CA GLY A 63 35.39 -5.83 -30.23
C GLY A 63 35.29 -4.32 -30.06
N THR A 64 36.29 -3.54 -30.52
CA THR A 64 36.06 -2.13 -30.85
C THR A 64 35.23 -2.09 -32.12
N SER A 65 33.94 -2.42 -32.02
CA SER A 65 33.04 -2.23 -33.14
C SER A 65 32.85 -0.74 -33.40
N ASP A 66 32.69 -0.37 -34.66
CA ASP A 66 32.16 0.93 -35.06
C ASP A 66 30.67 1.09 -34.66
N SER A 67 30.13 0.16 -33.86
CA SER A 67 28.75 0.19 -33.42
C SER A 67 28.49 1.50 -32.68
N PRO A 68 27.48 2.27 -33.13
CA PRO A 68 27.11 3.51 -32.47
C PRO A 68 26.86 3.31 -30.97
N LEU A 69 26.36 2.14 -30.57
CA LEU A 69 25.99 1.86 -29.18
C LEU A 69 27.19 1.73 -28.22
N LEU A 70 28.38 1.40 -28.72
CA LEU A 70 29.60 1.29 -27.90
C LEU A 70 30.43 2.57 -27.92
N LYS A 71 30.48 3.26 -29.07
CA LYS A 71 31.22 4.51 -29.20
C LYS A 71 30.43 5.66 -28.58
N GLY A 72 30.91 6.16 -27.46
CA GLY A 72 30.49 7.47 -26.96
C GLY A 72 30.74 8.56 -28.01
N ARG A 73 29.97 9.64 -27.92
CA ARG A 73 30.15 10.81 -28.79
C ARG A 73 31.08 11.82 -28.12
N ASP A 74 31.94 12.46 -28.91
CA ASP A 74 32.92 13.44 -28.41
C ASP A 74 32.26 14.71 -27.84
N GLU A 75 31.10 15.08 -28.40
CA GLU A 75 30.26 16.19 -27.91
C GLU A 75 28.88 15.66 -27.51
N LEU A 76 28.51 15.87 -26.26
CA LEU A 76 27.15 15.66 -25.78
C LEU A 76 26.33 16.92 -26.03
N LYS A 77 25.22 16.81 -26.76
CA LYS A 77 24.28 17.91 -27.02
C LYS A 77 22.92 17.64 -26.39
N THR A 78 22.45 16.38 -26.48
CA THR A 78 21.11 16.03 -25.99
C THR A 78 21.11 14.75 -25.14
N THR A 79 20.60 14.84 -23.92
CA THR A 79 20.41 13.69 -23.01
C THR A 79 18.96 13.20 -23.02
N CYS A 80 18.76 11.90 -23.23
CA CYS A 80 17.47 11.23 -23.14
C CYS A 80 17.29 10.61 -21.75
N TYR A 81 16.21 10.97 -21.05
CA TYR A 81 15.83 10.38 -19.77
C TYR A 81 14.61 9.48 -19.92
N VAL A 82 14.78 8.18 -19.70
CA VAL A 82 13.67 7.22 -19.64
C VAL A 82 13.17 7.16 -18.21
N ALA A 83 12.07 7.88 -17.93
CA ALA A 83 11.52 8.02 -16.58
C ALA A 83 10.44 6.95 -16.33
N ILE A 84 10.74 5.97 -15.47
CA ILE A 84 9.86 4.83 -15.18
C ILE A 84 9.02 5.09 -13.93
N THR A 85 7.71 5.16 -14.11
CA THR A 85 6.72 5.43 -13.07
C THR A 85 5.53 4.49 -13.16
N ALA A 86 4.61 4.60 -12.20
CA ALA A 86 3.39 3.81 -12.18
C ALA A 86 2.34 4.35 -13.16
N ASP A 87 1.46 3.48 -13.63
CA ASP A 87 0.23 3.88 -14.31
C ASP A 87 -0.83 4.36 -13.30
N ARG A 88 -0.80 3.78 -12.10
CA ARG A 88 -1.79 4.02 -11.04
C ARG A 88 -1.22 4.84 -9.89
N GLY A 89 -2.11 5.56 -9.20
CA GLY A 89 -1.76 6.30 -7.99
C GLY A 89 -1.70 5.42 -6.73
N LEU A 90 -1.88 6.07 -5.57
CA LEU A 90 -1.99 5.41 -4.26
C LEU A 90 -0.73 4.62 -3.86
N CYS A 91 0.43 5.07 -4.30
CA CYS A 91 1.74 4.47 -4.02
C CYS A 91 2.68 5.43 -3.25
N GLY A 92 2.10 6.30 -2.40
CA GLY A 92 2.85 7.26 -1.60
C GLY A 92 3.83 8.11 -2.44
N GLY A 93 5.07 8.21 -1.96
CA GLY A 93 6.12 9.00 -2.58
C GLY A 93 6.79 8.40 -3.82
N TYR A 94 6.38 7.22 -4.29
CA TYR A 94 7.04 6.50 -5.40
C TYR A 94 7.20 7.37 -6.66
N ASN A 95 6.09 7.76 -7.30
CA ASN A 95 6.13 8.54 -8.54
C ASN A 95 6.86 9.88 -8.37
N ALA A 96 6.64 10.53 -7.23
CA ALA A 96 7.26 11.82 -6.93
C ALA A 96 8.79 11.70 -6.76
N GLY A 97 9.29 10.54 -6.32
CA GLY A 97 10.73 10.26 -6.26
C GLY A 97 11.36 10.29 -7.64
N ILE A 98 10.83 9.49 -8.58
CA ILE A 98 11.31 9.46 -9.98
C ILE A 98 11.17 10.84 -10.64
N GLN A 99 10.00 11.48 -10.50
CA GLN A 99 9.75 12.79 -11.11
C GLN A 99 10.76 13.84 -10.68
N ARG A 100 11.02 13.96 -9.37
CA ARG A 100 12.00 14.93 -8.85
C ARG A 100 13.43 14.59 -9.27
N ALA A 101 13.80 13.31 -9.30
CA ALA A 101 15.12 12.89 -9.74
C ALA A 101 15.35 13.25 -11.22
N THR A 102 14.40 12.91 -12.09
CA THR A 102 14.47 13.28 -13.51
C THR A 102 14.48 14.80 -13.70
N GLU A 103 13.65 15.57 -12.99
CA GLU A 103 13.68 17.04 -13.07
C GLU A 103 15.02 17.63 -12.62
N GLY A 104 15.62 17.06 -11.57
CA GLY A 104 16.93 17.51 -11.07
C GLY A 104 18.02 17.37 -12.12
N GLU A 105 18.03 16.25 -12.83
CA GLU A 105 19.03 15.93 -13.84
C GLU A 105 18.82 16.71 -15.14
N VAL A 106 17.57 16.81 -15.59
CA VAL A 106 17.19 17.71 -16.70
C VAL A 106 17.63 19.14 -16.39
N LYS A 107 17.39 19.62 -15.16
CA LYS A 107 17.82 20.96 -14.75
C LYS A 107 19.34 21.08 -14.76
N ALA A 108 20.07 20.07 -14.28
CA ALA A 108 21.53 20.07 -14.28
C ALA A 108 22.09 20.13 -15.71
N ASP A 109 21.51 19.41 -16.66
CA ASP A 109 21.92 19.41 -18.06
C ASP A 109 21.57 20.72 -18.78
N VAL A 110 20.37 21.27 -18.56
CA VAL A 110 20.00 22.59 -19.07
C VAL A 110 20.93 23.70 -18.57
N LEU A 111 21.38 23.63 -17.31
CA LEU A 111 22.35 24.58 -16.76
C LEU A 111 23.73 24.49 -17.41
N LYS A 112 24.10 23.31 -17.93
CA LYS A 112 25.33 23.11 -18.73
C LYS A 112 25.14 23.54 -20.19
N GLY A 113 23.93 23.96 -20.60
CA GLY A 113 23.58 24.30 -21.98
C GLY A 113 23.27 23.09 -22.85
N LEU A 114 23.00 21.92 -22.26
CA LEU A 114 22.58 20.71 -22.96
C LEU A 114 21.07 20.70 -23.15
N ASP A 115 20.61 20.12 -24.26
CA ASP A 115 19.20 19.85 -24.50
C ASP A 115 18.79 18.50 -23.89
N TYR A 116 17.48 18.26 -23.76
CA TYR A 116 16.98 17.05 -23.13
C TYR A 116 15.72 16.51 -23.82
N LEU A 117 15.53 15.20 -23.71
CA LEU A 117 14.31 14.52 -24.12
C LEU A 117 13.86 13.57 -23.01
N ILE A 118 12.59 13.61 -22.61
CA ILE A 118 12.05 12.67 -21.63
C ILE A 118 11.20 11.63 -22.36
N VAL A 119 11.49 10.35 -22.14
CA VAL A 119 10.67 9.21 -22.59
C VAL A 119 9.88 8.72 -21.37
N PRO A 120 8.59 9.11 -21.24
CA PRO A 120 7.80 8.74 -20.07
C PRO A 120 7.31 7.29 -20.18
N VAL A 121 7.65 6.49 -19.17
CA VAL A 121 7.10 5.15 -18.97
C VAL A 121 6.16 5.19 -17.77
N GLY A 122 4.88 4.87 -18.02
CA GLY A 122 3.77 4.96 -17.08
C GLY A 122 2.98 6.27 -17.20
N LYS A 123 1.66 6.20 -16.96
CA LYS A 123 0.75 7.36 -16.99
C LYS A 123 1.17 8.51 -16.07
N LYS A 124 1.81 8.23 -14.94
CA LYS A 124 2.20 9.26 -13.96
C LYS A 124 3.39 10.09 -14.43
N ALA A 125 4.35 9.51 -15.16
CA ALA A 125 5.42 10.27 -15.81
C ALA A 125 4.83 11.17 -16.89
N GLU A 126 4.07 10.60 -17.82
CA GLU A 126 3.54 11.37 -18.96
C GLU A 126 2.68 12.54 -18.50
N GLY A 127 1.69 12.28 -17.63
CA GLY A 127 0.80 13.34 -17.14
C GLY A 127 1.55 14.45 -16.40
N TYR A 128 2.60 14.11 -15.65
CA TYR A 128 3.37 15.06 -14.86
C TYR A 128 4.23 15.98 -15.72
N PHE A 129 5.01 15.41 -16.64
CA PHE A 129 5.93 16.16 -17.50
C PHE A 129 5.21 16.90 -18.61
N ARG A 130 4.14 16.32 -19.19
CA ARG A 130 3.30 16.98 -20.19
C ARG A 130 2.65 18.24 -19.63
N PHE A 131 2.08 18.17 -18.42
CA PHE A 131 1.46 19.32 -17.76
C PHE A 131 2.43 20.49 -17.52
N ARG A 132 3.72 20.18 -17.31
CA ARG A 132 4.77 21.17 -17.08
C ARG A 132 5.48 21.63 -18.36
N ASN A 133 5.02 21.19 -19.52
CA ASN A 133 5.59 21.54 -20.83
C ASN A 133 7.06 21.14 -21.01
N TYR A 134 7.47 19.99 -20.46
CA TYR A 134 8.77 19.39 -20.79
C TYR A 134 8.77 18.81 -22.21
N GLN A 135 9.96 18.70 -22.82
CA GLN A 135 10.14 18.01 -24.10
C GLN A 135 9.95 16.49 -23.92
N LEU A 136 8.93 15.94 -24.58
CA LEU A 136 8.57 14.53 -24.49
C LEU A 136 8.81 13.78 -25.79
N GLY A 137 9.40 12.59 -25.68
CA GLY A 137 9.39 11.56 -26.71
C GLY A 137 8.11 10.72 -26.68
N GLN A 138 8.19 9.53 -27.28
CA GLN A 138 7.10 8.55 -27.25
C GLN A 138 6.82 8.09 -25.82
N SER A 139 5.54 7.91 -25.49
CA SER A 139 5.13 7.40 -24.19
C SER A 139 4.75 5.93 -24.22
N PHE A 140 5.01 5.24 -23.12
CA PHE A 140 4.68 3.82 -22.95
C PHE A 140 3.87 3.64 -21.66
N GLN A 141 2.72 2.97 -21.73
CA GLN A 141 1.78 2.88 -20.60
C GLN A 141 1.07 1.53 -20.55
N GLY A 142 0.45 1.24 -19.40
CA GLY A 142 -0.52 0.16 -19.23
C GLY A 142 0.05 -1.16 -18.72
N PHE A 143 1.34 -1.21 -18.41
CA PHE A 143 2.05 -2.42 -17.99
C PHE A 143 2.91 -2.23 -16.72
N SER A 144 2.90 -1.06 -16.09
CA SER A 144 3.75 -0.78 -14.91
C SER A 144 3.60 -1.80 -13.77
N ASP A 145 2.38 -2.28 -13.51
CA ASP A 145 2.09 -3.30 -12.50
C ASP A 145 2.80 -4.64 -12.75
N GLN A 146 2.89 -5.03 -14.03
CA GLN A 146 3.29 -6.36 -14.52
C GLN A 146 3.93 -6.24 -15.92
N PRO A 147 5.16 -5.70 -15.99
CA PRO A 147 5.85 -5.52 -17.27
C PRO A 147 6.20 -6.88 -17.89
N SER A 148 6.15 -6.94 -19.21
CA SER A 148 6.59 -8.06 -20.04
C SER A 148 7.89 -7.72 -20.76
N TYR A 149 8.55 -8.75 -21.31
CA TYR A 149 9.75 -8.53 -22.13
C TYR A 149 9.43 -7.73 -23.41
N ASP A 150 8.24 -7.92 -23.99
CA ASP A 150 7.84 -7.17 -25.18
C ASP A 150 7.71 -5.66 -24.89
N ASP A 151 7.29 -5.28 -23.68
CA ASP A 151 7.26 -3.88 -23.27
C ASP A 151 8.68 -3.28 -23.24
N ALA A 152 9.65 -4.03 -22.71
CA ALA A 152 11.04 -3.64 -22.68
C ALA A 152 11.64 -3.53 -24.09
N ARG A 153 11.30 -4.47 -24.97
CA ARG A 153 11.70 -4.48 -26.38
C ARG A 153 11.24 -3.22 -27.11
N ARG A 154 9.96 -2.86 -27.00
CA ARG A 154 9.40 -1.67 -27.65
C ARG A 154 10.05 -0.37 -27.15
N ILE A 155 10.38 -0.29 -25.86
CA ILE A 155 11.13 0.87 -25.31
C ILE A 155 12.57 0.85 -25.82
N GLY A 156 13.22 -0.31 -25.82
CA GLY A 156 14.59 -0.51 -26.29
C GLY A 156 14.77 -0.09 -27.74
N GLU A 157 13.95 -0.63 -28.65
CA GLU A 157 13.93 -0.29 -30.08
C GLU A 157 13.82 1.24 -30.27
N TYR A 158 12.84 1.89 -29.63
CA TYR A 158 12.63 3.33 -29.74
C TYR A 158 13.83 4.16 -29.28
N VAL A 159 14.40 3.80 -28.12
CA VAL A 159 15.48 4.57 -27.49
C VAL A 159 16.82 4.34 -28.19
N VAL A 160 17.05 3.12 -28.68
CA VAL A 160 18.19 2.79 -29.56
C VAL A 160 18.09 3.55 -30.88
N ASP A 161 16.90 3.62 -31.50
CA ASP A 161 16.70 4.37 -32.74
C ASP A 161 16.95 5.87 -32.57
N LEU A 162 16.53 6.46 -31.45
CA LEU A 162 16.83 7.86 -31.12
C LEU A 162 18.33 8.11 -31.04
N TYR A 163 19.07 7.19 -30.44
CA TYR A 163 20.52 7.29 -30.30
C TYR A 163 21.23 7.08 -31.65
N ALA A 164 20.87 6.01 -32.37
CA ALA A 164 21.44 5.65 -33.67
C ALA A 164 21.19 6.74 -34.72
N SER A 165 20.01 7.37 -34.70
CA SER A 165 19.69 8.51 -35.58
C SER A 165 20.38 9.82 -35.19
N GLY A 166 21.07 9.86 -34.03
CA GLY A 166 21.76 11.04 -33.53
C GLY A 166 20.85 12.16 -33.05
N LYS A 167 19.59 11.86 -32.74
CA LYS A 167 18.69 12.80 -32.06
C LYS A 167 19.04 12.97 -30.59
N VAL A 168 19.66 11.96 -29.99
CA VAL A 168 20.14 11.98 -28.60
C VAL A 168 21.55 11.39 -28.56
N ASP A 169 22.40 11.92 -27.70
CA ASP A 169 23.81 11.52 -27.59
C ASP A 169 24.08 10.65 -26.36
N LYS A 170 23.12 10.59 -25.44
CA LYS A 170 23.17 9.80 -24.21
C LYS A 170 21.77 9.41 -23.77
N VAL A 171 21.63 8.22 -23.19
CA VAL A 171 20.37 7.71 -22.64
C VAL A 171 20.59 7.26 -21.21
N GLU A 172 19.76 7.74 -20.29
CA GLU A 172 19.73 7.33 -18.89
C GLU A 172 18.35 6.79 -18.49
N LEU A 173 18.34 5.68 -17.75
CA LEU A 173 17.17 5.16 -17.07
C LEU A 173 17.05 5.81 -15.70
N VAL A 174 15.85 6.30 -15.39
CA VAL A 174 15.49 6.78 -14.04
C VAL A 174 14.37 5.89 -13.52
N TYR A 175 14.69 5.06 -12.53
CA TYR A 175 13.73 4.12 -11.94
C TYR A 175 14.00 3.94 -10.45
N THR A 176 13.10 3.25 -9.77
CA THR A 176 13.32 2.87 -8.37
C THR A 176 13.80 1.42 -8.29
N ARG A 177 15.01 1.23 -7.76
CA ARG A 177 15.59 -0.09 -7.51
C ARG A 177 14.99 -0.70 -6.26
N PHE A 178 14.60 -1.97 -6.36
CA PHE A 178 14.08 -2.72 -5.23
C PHE A 178 15.23 -3.38 -4.46
N ILE A 179 15.53 -2.91 -3.25
CA ILE A 179 16.53 -3.55 -2.38
C ILE A 179 15.84 -4.56 -1.46
N THR A 180 14.88 -4.08 -0.66
CA THR A 180 14.04 -4.90 0.21
C THR A 180 12.61 -4.34 0.21
N ALA A 181 11.66 -4.99 0.88
CA ALA A 181 10.31 -4.42 1.04
C ALA A 181 10.32 -3.09 1.83
N GLY A 182 11.31 -2.91 2.72
CA GLY A 182 11.47 -1.69 3.53
C GLY A 182 12.38 -0.62 2.90
N SER A 183 13.29 -1.01 1.99
CA SER A 183 14.27 -0.11 1.39
C SER A 183 14.19 -0.14 -0.13
N GLN A 184 14.00 1.03 -0.73
CA GLN A 184 14.04 1.24 -2.17
C GLN A 184 14.73 2.57 -2.43
N GLU A 185 15.46 2.65 -3.53
CA GLU A 185 16.24 3.82 -3.90
C GLU A 185 15.93 4.24 -5.34
N VAL A 186 15.85 5.54 -5.58
CA VAL A 186 15.76 6.06 -6.95
C VAL A 186 17.17 6.06 -7.51
N VAL A 187 17.37 5.40 -8.64
CA VAL A 187 18.67 5.26 -9.29
C VAL A 187 18.62 5.84 -10.69
N LEU A 188 19.74 6.44 -11.06
CA LEU A 188 20.06 6.82 -12.42
C LEU A 188 21.06 5.83 -12.98
N ARG A 189 20.71 5.17 -14.08
CA ARG A 189 21.56 4.18 -14.73
C ARG A 189 21.76 4.55 -16.18
N PRO A 190 23.01 4.79 -16.63
CA PRO A 190 23.26 5.00 -18.05
C PRO A 190 22.96 3.71 -18.83
N LEU A 191 22.23 3.86 -19.94
CA LEU A 191 21.81 2.77 -20.81
C LEU A 191 22.66 2.69 -22.09
N VAL A 192 22.82 3.82 -22.77
CA VAL A 192 23.60 3.98 -24.01
C VAL A 192 24.29 5.35 -23.96
N PRO A 193 25.57 5.51 -24.37
CA PRO A 193 26.48 4.49 -24.89
C PRO A 193 26.91 3.48 -23.82
N LEU A 194 27.25 2.28 -24.28
CA LEU A 194 27.65 1.15 -23.46
C LEU A 194 29.15 1.23 -23.12
N SER A 195 29.53 2.20 -22.28
CA SER A 195 30.90 2.32 -21.75
C SER A 195 31.19 1.30 -20.65
N GLY A 196 32.46 1.07 -20.28
CA GLY A 196 32.84 0.13 -19.21
C GLY A 196 32.06 0.30 -17.90
N ASP A 197 31.73 1.55 -17.54
CA ASP A 197 30.89 1.87 -16.37
C ASP A 197 29.43 1.38 -16.49
N THR A 198 28.89 1.34 -17.71
CA THR A 198 27.53 0.82 -17.96
C THR A 198 27.45 -0.70 -17.88
N VAL A 199 28.55 -1.40 -18.16
CA VAL A 199 28.65 -2.86 -18.15
C VAL A 199 29.05 -3.38 -16.75
N ALA A 200 29.76 -2.58 -15.95
CA ALA A 200 29.99 -2.85 -14.52
C ALA A 200 28.74 -2.61 -13.65
N GLY A 201 27.81 -1.75 -14.07
CA GLY A 201 26.65 -1.31 -13.29
C GLY A 201 25.37 -2.15 -13.39
N GLY A 202 25.45 -3.46 -13.60
CA GLY A 202 24.28 -4.35 -13.53
C GLY A 202 23.70 -4.41 -12.10
N ASP A 203 22.39 -4.64 -11.97
CA ASP A 203 21.75 -4.87 -10.64
C ASP A 203 22.00 -6.30 -10.10
N GLY A 204 22.71 -7.12 -10.87
CA GLY A 204 23.32 -8.38 -10.42
C GLY A 204 24.40 -8.16 -9.37
N LYS A 205 24.77 -9.22 -8.64
CA LYS A 205 25.86 -9.13 -7.66
C LYS A 205 27.13 -8.65 -8.37
N ALA A 206 27.87 -7.73 -7.74
CA ALA A 206 29.23 -7.42 -8.14
C ALA A 206 30.06 -8.71 -7.99
N GLY A 207 30.19 -9.47 -9.08
CA GLY A 207 31.13 -10.56 -9.20
C GLY A 207 32.54 -10.02 -9.04
N SER A 208 33.36 -10.77 -8.32
CA SER A 208 34.76 -10.51 -8.04
C SER A 208 35.55 -10.15 -9.30
N ASP A 209 36.55 -9.29 -9.10
CA ASP A 209 37.56 -8.83 -10.06
C ASP A 209 38.52 -9.95 -10.53
N ASP A 210 38.03 -11.19 -10.62
CA ASP A 210 38.80 -12.33 -11.10
C ASP A 210 38.72 -12.35 -12.63
N GLY A 211 39.69 -11.68 -13.24
CA GLY A 211 40.00 -11.72 -14.66
C GLY A 211 40.45 -13.10 -15.12
N THR A 212 39.52 -14.06 -15.16
CA THR A 212 39.60 -15.23 -16.02
C THR A 212 38.62 -15.02 -17.15
N GLY A 213 39.04 -14.28 -18.19
CA GLY A 213 38.33 -14.31 -19.46
C GLY A 213 38.27 -15.77 -19.89
N ALA A 214 37.07 -16.34 -19.94
CA ALA A 214 36.93 -17.67 -20.50
C ALA A 214 37.37 -17.59 -21.97
N ASP A 215 38.22 -18.53 -22.39
CA ASP A 215 38.63 -18.65 -23.78
C ASP A 215 37.42 -19.09 -24.61
N PHE A 216 36.62 -18.12 -25.07
CA PHE A 216 35.50 -18.35 -25.97
C PHE A 216 36.01 -18.46 -27.40
N GLU A 217 35.60 -19.52 -28.09
CA GLU A 217 35.69 -19.60 -29.54
C GLU A 217 34.44 -18.93 -30.13
N PHE A 218 34.64 -17.88 -30.93
CA PHE A 218 33.54 -17.09 -31.49
C PHE A 218 33.26 -17.53 -32.93
N GLU A 219 32.01 -17.95 -33.19
CA GLU A 219 31.54 -18.28 -34.54
C GLU A 219 30.24 -17.50 -34.81
N PRO A 220 30.12 -16.70 -35.90
CA PRO A 220 31.07 -16.55 -37.01
C PRO A 220 32.25 -15.60 -36.72
N ASP A 221 32.03 -14.43 -36.14
CA ASP A 221 33.08 -13.50 -35.69
C ASP A 221 32.56 -12.63 -34.52
N PRO A 222 33.44 -12.14 -33.63
CA PRO A 222 33.04 -11.35 -32.46
C PRO A 222 32.20 -10.12 -32.77
N LEU A 223 32.45 -9.42 -33.89
CA LEU A 223 31.75 -8.19 -34.22
C LEU A 223 30.31 -8.47 -34.64
N THR A 224 30.09 -9.47 -35.49
CA THR A 224 28.75 -9.89 -35.91
C THR A 224 27.91 -10.36 -34.72
N ILE A 225 28.52 -11.11 -33.78
CA ILE A 225 27.85 -11.55 -32.55
C ILE A 225 27.48 -10.33 -31.71
N LEU A 226 28.42 -9.42 -31.50
CA LEU A 226 28.22 -8.22 -30.69
C LEU A 226 27.09 -7.35 -31.24
N ASP A 227 27.06 -7.07 -32.54
CA ASP A 227 26.00 -6.27 -33.16
C ASP A 227 24.60 -6.90 -33.00
N SER A 228 24.52 -8.24 -32.98
CA SER A 228 23.26 -8.96 -32.72
C SER A 228 22.86 -8.98 -31.24
N LEU A 229 23.83 -8.93 -30.32
CA LEU A 229 23.61 -9.01 -28.88
C LEU A 229 23.39 -7.66 -28.21
N LEU A 230 23.96 -6.57 -28.72
CA LEU A 230 23.82 -5.23 -28.12
C LEU A 230 22.36 -4.76 -27.99
N PRO A 231 21.47 -4.93 -28.99
CA PRO A 231 20.05 -4.64 -28.82
C PRO A 231 19.43 -5.46 -27.70
N ARG A 232 19.69 -6.78 -27.68
CA ARG A 232 19.17 -7.69 -26.65
C ARG A 232 19.69 -7.36 -25.24
N TYR A 233 20.92 -6.86 -25.14
CA TYR A 233 21.50 -6.37 -23.90
C TYR A 233 20.74 -5.14 -23.38
N VAL A 234 20.47 -4.17 -24.25
CA VAL A 234 19.69 -2.97 -23.90
C VAL A 234 18.27 -3.35 -23.46
N GLU A 235 17.61 -4.25 -24.20
CA GLU A 235 16.29 -4.79 -23.85
C GLU A 235 16.30 -5.47 -22.47
N ALA A 236 17.32 -6.29 -22.19
CA ALA A 236 17.47 -6.98 -20.91
C ALA A 236 17.59 -6.01 -19.74
N ARG A 237 18.38 -4.93 -19.90
CA ARG A 237 18.54 -3.90 -18.86
C ARG A 237 17.27 -3.11 -18.62
N ILE A 238 16.56 -2.73 -19.68
CA ILE A 238 15.25 -2.08 -19.54
C ILE A 238 14.27 -3.02 -18.83
N TYR A 239 14.24 -4.31 -19.20
CA TYR A 239 13.36 -5.28 -18.57
C TYR A 239 13.66 -5.44 -17.08
N ALA A 240 14.94 -5.55 -16.71
CA ALA A 240 15.36 -5.58 -15.31
C ALA A 240 14.95 -4.31 -14.54
N ALA A 241 15.10 -3.12 -15.16
CA ALA A 241 14.67 -1.86 -14.57
C ALA A 241 13.14 -1.80 -14.37
N LEU A 242 12.36 -2.26 -15.36
CA LEU A 242 10.91 -2.34 -15.28
C LEU A 242 10.46 -3.28 -14.14
N LEU A 243 11.09 -4.45 -14.01
CA LEU A 243 10.77 -5.39 -12.94
C LEU A 243 11.10 -4.84 -11.55
N ASN A 244 12.26 -4.18 -11.40
CA ASN A 244 12.63 -3.48 -10.17
C ASN A 244 11.65 -2.36 -9.83
N ALA A 245 11.25 -1.57 -10.84
CA ALA A 245 10.29 -0.50 -10.70
C ALA A 245 8.92 -1.03 -10.25
N ALA A 246 8.43 -2.12 -10.84
CA ALA A 246 7.17 -2.76 -10.48
C ALA A 246 7.19 -3.35 -9.05
N ALA A 247 8.27 -4.03 -8.66
CA ALA A 247 8.44 -4.54 -7.30
C ALA A 247 8.44 -3.39 -6.27
N SER A 248 9.16 -2.31 -6.57
CA SER A 248 9.20 -1.10 -5.74
C SER A 248 7.82 -0.43 -5.65
N GLU A 249 7.11 -0.31 -6.76
CA GLU A 249 5.76 0.27 -6.81
C GLU A 249 4.80 -0.46 -5.86
N HIS A 250 4.78 -1.80 -5.90
CA HIS A 250 3.92 -2.59 -5.01
C HIS A 250 4.32 -2.43 -3.54
N ALA A 251 5.61 -2.35 -3.22
CA ALA A 251 6.09 -2.11 -1.86
C ALA A 251 5.69 -0.73 -1.33
N PHE A 252 5.85 0.32 -2.14
CA PHE A 252 5.40 1.66 -1.81
C PHE A 252 3.88 1.75 -1.64
N ARG A 253 3.12 1.05 -2.49
CA ARG A 253 1.67 0.96 -2.39
C ARG A 253 1.23 0.25 -1.12
N GLN A 254 1.82 -0.88 -0.78
CA GLN A 254 1.50 -1.58 0.46
C GLN A 254 1.72 -0.68 1.68
N ARG A 255 2.87 0.00 1.75
CA ARG A 255 3.17 0.94 2.85
C ARG A 255 2.21 2.13 2.91
N ALA A 256 1.87 2.71 1.76
CA ALA A 256 0.92 3.81 1.69
C ALA A 256 -0.49 3.38 2.13
N MET A 257 -0.94 2.18 1.74
CA MET A 257 -2.24 1.63 2.11
C MET A 257 -2.31 1.21 3.58
N LYS A 258 -1.21 0.67 4.14
CA LYS A 258 -1.11 0.41 5.57
C LYS A 258 -1.27 1.69 6.38
N SER A 259 -0.47 2.72 6.07
CA SER A 259 -0.58 4.02 6.75
C SER A 259 -1.97 4.64 6.58
N ALA A 260 -2.59 4.54 5.40
CA ALA A 260 -3.96 5.03 5.19
C ALA A 260 -5.00 4.27 6.04
N THR A 261 -4.81 2.97 6.25
CA THR A 261 -5.69 2.12 7.09
C THR A 261 -5.55 2.50 8.56
N ASP A 262 -4.33 2.67 9.05
CA ASP A 262 -4.03 3.08 10.42
C ASP A 262 -4.60 4.49 10.70
N ASN A 263 -4.41 5.43 9.75
CA ASN A 263 -4.98 6.78 9.85
C ASN A 263 -6.52 6.76 9.86
N ALA A 264 -7.14 5.92 9.04
CA ALA A 264 -8.60 5.78 9.02
C ALA A 264 -9.13 5.23 10.35
N GLU A 265 -8.41 4.30 10.98
CA GLU A 265 -8.74 3.76 12.30
C GLU A 265 -8.69 4.83 13.40
N GLU A 266 -7.65 5.65 13.41
CA GLU A 266 -7.55 6.78 14.35
C GLU A 266 -8.69 7.80 14.16
N LEU A 267 -9.03 8.11 12.90
CA LEU A 267 -10.16 8.99 12.57
C LEU A 267 -11.50 8.39 13.01
N ILE A 268 -11.71 7.08 12.83
CA ILE A 268 -12.91 6.40 13.32
C ILE A 268 -13.03 6.52 14.84
N LYS A 269 -11.92 6.29 15.56
CA LYS A 269 -11.88 6.39 17.03
C LYS A 269 -12.23 7.81 17.50
N SER A 270 -11.58 8.82 16.95
CA SER A 270 -11.81 10.23 17.31
C SER A 270 -13.22 10.69 16.97
N LEU A 271 -13.73 10.40 15.76
CA LEU A 271 -15.09 10.73 15.35
C LEU A 271 -16.15 10.03 16.21
N SER A 272 -15.89 8.79 16.65
CA SER A 272 -16.80 8.04 17.53
C SER A 272 -16.92 8.69 18.91
N ILE A 273 -15.81 9.18 19.47
CA ILE A 273 -15.82 9.92 20.74
C ILE A 273 -16.65 11.21 20.61
N VAL A 274 -16.41 11.98 19.54
CA VAL A 274 -17.15 13.24 19.29
C VAL A 274 -18.64 12.97 19.07
N MET A 275 -18.98 11.91 18.35
CA MET A 275 -20.37 11.46 18.14
C MET A 275 -21.06 11.09 19.44
N ASN A 276 -20.40 10.30 20.31
CA ASN A 276 -20.97 9.91 21.59
C ASN A 276 -21.19 11.12 22.51
N ARG A 277 -20.25 12.08 22.53
CA ARG A 277 -20.42 13.34 23.26
C ARG A 277 -21.59 14.16 22.72
N ALA A 278 -21.73 14.28 21.39
CA ALA A 278 -22.84 15.00 20.76
C ALA A 278 -24.19 14.31 21.06
N ARG A 279 -24.23 12.98 21.04
CA ARG A 279 -25.40 12.18 21.42
C ARG A 279 -25.79 12.44 22.89
N GLN A 280 -24.83 12.39 23.81
CA GLN A 280 -25.08 12.69 25.23
C GLN A 280 -25.63 14.10 25.42
N ALA A 281 -25.03 15.11 24.78
CA ALA A 281 -25.51 16.49 24.84
C ALA A 281 -26.94 16.63 24.29
N SER A 282 -27.25 15.95 23.17
CA SER A 282 -28.60 15.92 22.60
C SER A 282 -29.62 15.28 23.54
N ILE A 283 -29.27 14.15 24.17
CA ILE A 283 -30.15 13.47 25.14
C ILE A 283 -30.38 14.36 26.36
N THR A 284 -29.34 14.98 26.90
CA THR A 284 -29.47 15.90 28.03
C THR A 284 -30.34 17.10 27.67
N ALA A 285 -30.17 17.67 26.47
CA ALA A 285 -31.02 18.77 26.00
C ALA A 285 -32.49 18.34 25.86
N GLU A 286 -32.76 17.19 25.22
CA GLU A 286 -34.12 16.64 25.11
C GLU A 286 -34.74 16.42 26.50
N ILE A 287 -33.99 15.89 27.47
CA ILE A 287 -34.48 15.70 28.85
C ILE A 287 -34.77 17.04 29.53
N MET A 288 -33.87 18.03 29.42
CA MET A 288 -34.05 19.35 30.03
C MET A 288 -35.24 20.11 29.42
N GLU A 289 -35.49 19.96 28.12
CA GLU A 289 -36.67 20.50 27.44
C GLU A 289 -37.97 19.84 27.94
N ILE A 290 -37.98 18.52 28.13
CA ILE A 290 -39.15 17.79 28.66
C ILE A 290 -39.44 18.21 30.11
N VAL A 291 -38.42 18.23 30.97
CA VAL A 291 -38.58 18.60 32.38
C VAL A 291 -38.97 20.07 32.52
N GLY A 292 -38.36 20.97 31.75
CA GLY A 292 -38.72 22.38 31.73
C GLY A 292 -40.15 22.62 31.23
N GLY A 293 -40.58 21.90 30.19
CA GLY A 293 -41.96 21.96 29.71
C GLY A 293 -42.99 21.41 30.70
N ALA A 294 -42.67 20.31 31.39
CA ALA A 294 -43.53 19.75 32.43
C ALA A 294 -43.66 20.69 33.64
N ALA A 295 -42.55 21.28 34.11
CA ALA A 295 -42.55 22.23 35.22
C ALA A 295 -43.33 23.52 34.89
N ALA A 296 -43.26 23.99 33.64
CA ALA A 296 -44.03 25.15 33.19
C ALA A 296 -45.56 24.91 33.24
N LEU A 297 -46.00 23.69 32.96
CA LEU A 297 -47.42 23.30 33.08
C LEU A 297 -47.88 23.19 34.54
N GLU A 298 -46.99 22.83 35.46
CA GLU A 298 -47.30 22.69 36.89
C GLU A 298 -47.37 24.05 37.60
N GLY A 299 -46.54 25.01 37.19
CA GLY A 299 -46.52 26.39 37.73
C GLY A 299 -47.79 27.21 37.44
N ASP A 300 -48.53 26.88 36.37
CA ASP A 300 -49.80 27.55 36.02
C ASP A 300 -51.00 27.10 36.89
N VAL A 301 -50.85 26.05 37.70
CA VAL A 301 -51.97 25.47 38.48
C VAL A 301 -52.10 26.08 39.88
N VAL A 302 -51.21 26.99 40.30
CA VAL A 302 -51.16 27.49 41.69
C VAL A 302 -51.57 28.96 41.86
N ASP A 303 -51.99 29.67 40.81
CA ASP A 303 -52.34 31.10 40.93
C ASP A 303 -53.84 31.34 41.19
N GLY A 304 -54.36 30.73 42.26
CA GLY A 304 -55.80 30.74 42.51
C GLY A 304 -56.29 30.34 43.89
N ALA A 305 -55.62 30.72 44.99
CA ALA A 305 -56.28 30.93 46.30
C ALA A 305 -55.29 31.34 47.42
N TYR A 306 -55.82 32.09 48.38
CA TYR A 306 -55.29 32.55 49.67
C TYR A 306 -54.49 33.88 49.65
N LEU A 307 -55.12 35.02 49.94
CA LEU A 307 -55.75 35.54 51.18
C LEU A 307 -54.83 36.58 51.84
N ASP A 308 -55.17 37.83 51.55
CA ASP A 308 -54.83 39.04 52.28
C ASP A 308 -55.20 38.92 53.77
N LEU A 309 -54.20 39.00 54.65
CA LEU A 309 -54.35 39.33 56.06
C LEU A 309 -53.06 40.01 56.55
N GLY A 310 -53.16 41.33 56.76
CA GLY A 310 -52.82 41.92 58.06
C GLY A 310 -51.35 42.21 58.36
N ASP A 311 -51.06 43.50 58.32
CA ASP A 311 -50.03 44.26 59.02
C ASP A 311 -49.82 43.89 60.51
N ASP A 312 -48.58 43.59 60.90
CA ASP A 312 -47.99 44.00 62.18
C ASP A 312 -46.45 43.90 62.19
N GLY A 313 -45.82 45.08 62.32
CA GLY A 313 -44.38 45.22 62.43
C GLY A 313 -43.82 44.90 63.82
N SER A 314 -42.60 44.36 63.89
CA SER A 314 -41.46 45.03 64.54
C SER A 314 -40.16 44.19 64.50
N MET A 315 -39.09 44.91 64.15
CA MET A 315 -37.67 44.76 64.56
C MET A 315 -37.00 43.38 64.52
N PHE A 316 -35.98 43.24 63.65
CA PHE A 316 -34.57 43.28 64.08
C PHE A 316 -33.65 43.43 62.85
N SER A 317 -32.72 44.38 62.93
CA SER A 317 -31.73 44.69 61.89
C SER A 317 -30.54 43.74 61.95
N GLY A 318 -29.93 43.42 60.80
CA GLY A 318 -28.59 42.83 60.81
C GLY A 318 -28.05 42.29 59.49
N ILE A 319 -27.42 43.18 58.71
CA ILE A 319 -26.22 42.94 57.87
C ILE A 319 -26.43 42.40 56.42
N ASN A 320 -25.88 43.23 55.53
CA ASN A 320 -25.82 43.31 54.07
C ASN A 320 -25.06 42.17 53.34
N PRO A 321 -25.47 41.73 52.12
CA PRO A 321 -24.59 41.04 51.19
C PRO A 321 -24.13 41.97 50.05
N ALA A 322 -22.82 42.09 49.87
CA ALA A 322 -22.21 42.65 48.66
C ALA A 322 -21.52 41.54 47.87
N ALA A 323 -21.87 41.37 46.59
CA ALA A 323 -20.91 41.26 45.49
C ALA A 323 -21.61 40.99 44.15
N THR A 324 -21.53 42.00 43.30
CA THR A 324 -21.79 42.10 41.87
C THR A 324 -21.13 41.01 41.03
N ILE A 325 -21.85 40.43 40.05
CA ILE A 325 -21.27 39.92 38.79
C ILE A 325 -22.17 40.38 37.63
N ALA A 326 -21.55 41.06 36.65
CA ALA A 326 -22.15 41.58 35.43
C ALA A 326 -22.22 40.53 34.31
N PRO A 327 -23.14 40.65 33.32
CA PRO A 327 -23.19 39.75 32.17
C PRO A 327 -22.30 40.25 31.01
N ALA A 328 -21.64 39.31 30.33
CA ALA A 328 -20.88 39.57 29.10
C ALA A 328 -21.75 39.31 27.84
N ALA A 329 -21.56 40.20 26.85
CA ALA A 329 -22.31 40.37 25.61
C ALA A 329 -22.05 39.28 24.53
N PRO A 330 -22.89 39.20 23.47
CA PRO A 330 -22.75 38.19 22.41
C PRO A 330 -21.86 38.67 21.23
N MET A 331 -21.14 37.73 20.63
CA MET A 331 -20.54 37.79 19.29
C MET A 331 -20.91 36.45 18.61
N GLY A 332 -21.28 36.34 17.34
CA GLY A 332 -21.29 37.22 16.19
C GLY A 332 -21.41 36.27 14.99
N ASP A 333 -22.43 36.47 14.15
CA ASP A 333 -22.66 35.68 12.95
C ASP A 333 -21.46 35.75 12.00
N ASN A 334 -21.03 34.60 11.48
CA ASN A 334 -20.26 34.55 10.26
C ASN A 334 -20.83 33.47 9.35
N THR A 335 -21.58 33.95 8.38
CA THR A 335 -22.06 33.20 7.23
C THR A 335 -20.89 32.97 6.26
N SER A 336 -20.69 31.71 5.87
CA SER A 336 -19.94 31.39 4.66
C SER A 336 -20.65 30.26 3.95
N SER A 337 -21.18 30.61 2.78
CA SER A 337 -21.85 29.74 1.84
C SER A 337 -20.82 28.90 1.08
N ALA A 338 -21.04 27.59 1.02
CA ALA A 338 -20.50 26.75 -0.04
C ALA A 338 -21.52 25.66 -0.37
N ALA A 339 -22.23 25.85 -1.49
CA ALA A 339 -23.05 24.86 -2.13
C ALA A 339 -22.17 23.73 -2.70
N SER A 340 -22.56 22.48 -2.49
CA SER A 340 -22.18 21.39 -3.39
C SER A 340 -23.24 20.28 -3.35
N SER A 341 -23.74 19.99 -4.54
CA SER A 341 -24.80 19.07 -4.93
C SER A 341 -24.48 17.61 -4.63
N ALA A 342 -25.47 16.89 -4.12
CA ALA A 342 -25.51 15.43 -4.14
C ALA A 342 -26.07 14.92 -5.49
N PRO A 343 -25.68 13.72 -5.95
CA PRO A 343 -26.56 12.88 -6.73
C PRO A 343 -27.20 11.80 -5.86
N ALA A 344 -28.48 11.56 -6.12
CA ALA A 344 -29.32 10.56 -5.50
C ALA A 344 -29.15 9.18 -6.16
N GLY A 345 -29.42 8.14 -5.37
CA GLY A 345 -29.99 6.88 -5.85
C GLY A 345 -29.02 5.71 -5.97
N VAL A 346 -29.00 4.83 -4.95
CA VAL A 346 -28.78 3.39 -5.16
C VAL A 346 -29.66 2.61 -4.19
N ALA A 347 -30.34 1.62 -4.77
CA ALA A 347 -31.38 0.77 -4.21
C ALA A 347 -30.95 -0.04 -2.97
N THR A 348 -31.92 -0.21 -2.07
CA THR A 348 -31.88 -1.08 -0.90
C THR A 348 -31.88 -2.54 -1.35
N LEU A 349 -30.81 -3.27 -1.05
CA LEU A 349 -30.81 -4.73 -1.01
C LEU A 349 -30.82 -5.13 0.46
N GLU A 350 -31.78 -5.98 0.82
CA GLU A 350 -31.96 -6.54 2.16
C GLU A 350 -30.70 -7.31 2.56
N ARG A 351 -30.31 -7.13 3.82
CA ARG A 351 -29.06 -7.62 4.39
C ARG A 351 -29.40 -8.77 5.33
N GLU A 352 -29.02 -9.98 4.96
CA GLU A 352 -28.97 -11.12 5.88
C GLU A 352 -28.00 -10.79 7.03
N GLU A 353 -28.47 -11.01 8.25
CA GLU A 353 -27.83 -10.61 9.50
C GLU A 353 -26.71 -11.61 9.83
N ALA A 354 -25.45 -11.15 9.79
CA ALA A 354 -24.30 -11.93 10.25
C ALA A 354 -24.18 -11.81 11.79
N PRO A 355 -23.92 -12.92 12.51
CA PRO A 355 -23.86 -12.90 13.97
C PRO A 355 -22.64 -12.14 14.50
N GLU A 356 -22.80 -11.50 15.66
CA GLU A 356 -21.75 -10.74 16.35
C GLU A 356 -20.58 -11.63 16.81
N PRO A 357 -19.34 -11.11 16.86
CA PRO A 357 -18.18 -11.86 17.34
C PRO A 357 -18.24 -12.03 18.87
N ALA A 358 -18.27 -13.28 19.32
CA ALA A 358 -18.20 -13.62 20.73
C ALA A 358 -16.74 -13.63 21.23
N SER A 359 -16.60 -13.05 22.42
CA SER A 359 -15.43 -12.96 23.31
C SER A 359 -14.81 -14.31 23.70
N ASP A 360 -13.49 -14.32 23.93
CA ASP A 360 -12.65 -15.29 24.68
C ASP A 360 -13.41 -16.52 25.23
N ALA A 361 -13.44 -17.60 24.45
CA ALA A 361 -13.90 -18.91 24.93
C ALA A 361 -12.73 -19.65 25.60
N ALA A 362 -12.76 -19.73 26.94
CA ALA A 362 -11.91 -20.66 27.69
C ALA A 362 -12.45 -22.09 27.55
N PRO A 363 -11.58 -23.13 27.53
CA PRO A 363 -12.00 -24.52 27.39
C PRO A 363 -12.93 -24.94 28.53
N ALA A 364 -13.98 -25.69 28.22
CA ALA A 364 -14.89 -26.24 29.20
C ALA A 364 -14.28 -27.49 29.86
N GLY A 365 -13.45 -27.29 30.89
CA GLY A 365 -12.88 -28.37 31.73
C GLY A 365 -11.47 -28.08 32.24
N ASP A 366 -11.00 -28.84 33.24
CA ASP A 366 -9.65 -28.76 33.85
C ASP A 366 -8.51 -29.28 32.92
N VAL A 367 -8.71 -29.27 31.60
CA VAL A 367 -7.75 -29.81 30.63
C VAL A 367 -6.86 -28.68 30.12
N GLU A 368 -5.55 -28.80 30.36
CA GLU A 368 -4.56 -27.83 29.87
C GLU A 368 -4.50 -27.87 28.32
N PRO A 369 -4.68 -26.73 27.64
CA PRO A 369 -4.72 -26.69 26.18
C PRO A 369 -3.38 -27.11 25.56
N ASP A 370 -3.45 -27.81 24.42
CA ASP A 370 -2.28 -28.22 23.66
C ASP A 370 -1.79 -27.12 22.71
N ASP A 371 -0.51 -27.14 22.38
CA ASP A 371 0.07 -26.24 21.38
C ASP A 371 -0.21 -26.77 19.96
N LEU A 372 -1.39 -26.44 19.42
CA LEU A 372 -1.85 -26.93 18.12
C LEU A 372 -0.98 -26.45 16.94
N LYS A 373 -0.15 -25.40 17.13
CA LYS A 373 0.78 -24.92 16.10
C LYS A 373 1.87 -25.95 15.74
N ARG A 374 2.03 -27.01 16.54
CA ARG A 374 2.95 -28.12 16.22
C ARG A 374 2.51 -28.90 14.99
N ILE A 375 1.22 -28.89 14.65
CA ILE A 375 0.70 -29.52 13.44
C ILE A 375 1.09 -28.70 12.21
N LYS A 376 1.67 -29.35 11.21
CA LYS A 376 2.11 -28.72 9.97
C LYS A 376 0.93 -28.06 9.27
N GLY A 377 1.02 -26.74 9.12
CA GLY A 377 0.00 -25.93 8.44
C GLY A 377 -0.94 -25.20 9.38
N VAL A 378 -0.92 -25.48 10.69
CA VAL A 378 -1.66 -24.74 11.72
C VAL A 378 -0.78 -23.56 12.20
N ALA A 379 -1.04 -22.36 11.69
CA ALA A 379 -0.44 -21.13 12.20
C ALA A 379 -1.25 -20.57 13.37
N SER A 380 -0.73 -19.59 14.11
CA SER A 380 -1.40 -18.96 15.27
C SER A 380 -2.82 -18.44 14.97
N VAL A 381 -3.07 -18.01 13.74
CA VAL A 381 -4.41 -17.57 13.29
C VAL A 381 -5.37 -18.74 13.16
N LEU A 382 -4.91 -19.91 12.73
CA LEU A 382 -5.73 -21.12 12.60
C LEU A 382 -5.95 -21.78 13.95
N GLU A 383 -4.94 -21.79 14.82
CA GLU A 383 -5.07 -22.19 16.22
C GLU A 383 -6.16 -21.34 16.92
N GLY A 384 -6.14 -20.01 16.74
CA GLY A 384 -7.19 -19.15 17.29
C GLY A 384 -8.60 -19.48 16.79
N ARG A 385 -8.76 -19.81 15.50
CA ARG A 385 -10.06 -20.24 14.94
C ARG A 385 -10.49 -21.63 15.45
N LEU A 386 -9.56 -22.56 15.64
CA LEU A 386 -9.86 -23.86 16.24
C LEU A 386 -10.33 -23.70 17.70
N HIS A 387 -9.70 -22.79 18.45
CA HIS A 387 -10.11 -22.45 19.80
C HIS A 387 -11.52 -21.81 19.84
N GLU A 388 -11.83 -20.91 18.89
CA GLU A 388 -13.18 -20.35 18.73
C GLU A 388 -14.24 -21.44 18.45
N MET A 389 -13.84 -22.53 17.80
CA MET A 389 -14.68 -23.71 17.54
C MET A 389 -14.73 -24.71 18.71
N GLY A 390 -14.03 -24.43 19.80
CA GLY A 390 -13.99 -25.29 20.99
C GLY A 390 -12.99 -26.44 20.94
N ILE A 391 -12.04 -26.41 19.99
CA ILE A 391 -10.99 -27.42 19.84
C ILE A 391 -9.71 -26.87 20.46
N PHE A 392 -9.20 -27.53 21.50
CA PHE A 392 -8.05 -27.06 22.27
C PHE A 392 -6.96 -28.13 22.46
N THR A 393 -7.23 -29.39 22.14
CA THR A 393 -6.29 -30.51 22.39
C THR A 393 -6.03 -31.36 21.16
N PHE A 394 -4.87 -32.02 21.11
CA PHE A 394 -4.54 -33.00 20.07
C PHE A 394 -5.51 -34.18 20.10
N LYS A 395 -6.00 -34.56 21.29
CA LYS A 395 -6.95 -35.67 21.48
C LYS A 395 -8.29 -35.41 20.79
N GLU A 396 -8.75 -34.17 20.75
CA GLU A 396 -9.99 -33.83 20.03
C GLU A 396 -9.81 -33.98 18.52
N ILE A 397 -8.65 -33.57 17.99
CA ILE A 397 -8.35 -33.68 16.55
C ILE A 397 -8.28 -35.14 16.09
N THR A 398 -7.79 -36.07 16.94
CA THR A 398 -7.74 -37.50 16.58
C THR A 398 -9.11 -38.18 16.52
N THR A 399 -10.15 -37.56 17.07
CA THR A 399 -11.52 -38.12 17.11
C THR A 399 -12.39 -37.70 15.93
N TRP A 400 -11.92 -36.79 15.07
CA TRP A 400 -12.69 -36.33 13.91
C TRP A 400 -12.95 -37.46 12.93
N ASN A 401 -14.18 -37.54 12.43
CA ASN A 401 -14.51 -38.36 11.27
C ASN A 401 -14.38 -37.53 9.97
N ASP A 402 -14.61 -38.15 8.81
CA ASP A 402 -14.51 -37.46 7.51
C ASP A 402 -15.49 -36.29 7.38
N GLU A 403 -16.71 -36.41 7.93
CA GLU A 403 -17.73 -35.35 7.92
C GLU A 403 -17.32 -34.16 8.80
N ASP A 404 -16.68 -34.42 9.95
CA ASP A 404 -16.15 -33.40 10.85
C ASP A 404 -14.99 -32.65 10.21
N MET A 405 -14.09 -33.37 9.53
CA MET A 405 -12.98 -32.77 8.80
C MET A 405 -13.48 -31.84 7.69
N ASP A 406 -14.43 -32.30 6.87
CA ASP A 406 -14.99 -31.50 5.77
C ASP A 406 -15.70 -30.24 6.30
N ARG A 407 -16.48 -30.39 7.38
CA ARG A 407 -17.16 -29.26 8.04
C ARG A 407 -16.18 -28.22 8.59
N ILE A 408 -15.08 -28.67 9.19
CA ILE A 408 -14.06 -27.78 9.76
C ILE A 408 -13.24 -27.13 8.63
N ASP A 409 -12.92 -27.85 7.57
CA ASP A 409 -12.24 -27.31 6.39
C ASP A 409 -13.07 -26.19 5.73
N ASP A 410 -14.37 -26.42 5.53
CA ASP A 410 -15.32 -25.44 5.01
C ASP A 410 -15.41 -24.20 5.91
N HIS A 411 -15.44 -24.40 7.24
CA HIS A 411 -15.49 -23.32 8.21
C HIS A 411 -14.19 -22.49 8.24
N LEU A 412 -13.03 -23.16 8.09
CA LEU A 412 -11.73 -22.50 8.04
C LEU A 412 -11.47 -21.84 6.67
N GLY A 413 -12.25 -22.19 5.64
CA GLY A 413 -12.22 -21.61 4.31
C GLY A 413 -11.19 -22.26 3.37
N PHE A 414 -10.88 -23.54 3.58
CA PHE A 414 -10.00 -24.33 2.71
C PHE A 414 -10.67 -25.67 2.37
N GLU A 415 -10.64 -26.08 1.10
CA GLU A 415 -11.20 -27.36 0.69
C GLU A 415 -10.14 -28.48 0.78
N GLY A 416 -10.41 -29.52 1.58
CA GLY A 416 -9.60 -30.75 1.69
C GLY A 416 -8.15 -30.51 2.12
N ARG A 417 -7.88 -29.54 2.99
CA ARG A 417 -6.54 -29.25 3.51
C ARG A 417 -6.22 -30.12 4.72
N ILE A 418 -7.17 -30.32 5.63
CA ILE A 418 -6.97 -31.10 6.86
C ILE A 418 -6.55 -32.54 6.54
N GLN A 419 -7.20 -33.16 5.55
CA GLN A 419 -6.87 -34.53 5.09
C GLN A 419 -5.53 -34.58 4.35
N ARG A 420 -5.29 -33.61 3.44
CA ARG A 420 -4.07 -33.56 2.61
C ARG A 420 -2.80 -33.35 3.43
N ASP A 421 -2.88 -32.50 4.46
CA ASP A 421 -1.78 -32.21 5.36
C ASP A 421 -1.71 -33.22 6.52
N ASP A 422 -2.58 -34.24 6.58
CA ASP A 422 -2.64 -35.29 7.61
C ASP A 422 -2.60 -34.74 9.05
N TRP A 423 -3.57 -33.89 9.39
CA TRP A 423 -3.63 -33.28 10.72
C TRP A 423 -3.95 -34.29 11.81
N GLN A 424 -4.78 -35.29 11.52
CA GLN A 424 -5.11 -36.35 12.50
C GLN A 424 -3.91 -37.22 12.85
N GLY A 425 -3.13 -37.65 11.83
CA GLY A 425 -1.94 -38.46 12.06
C GLY A 425 -0.88 -37.71 12.87
N GLN A 426 -0.68 -36.43 12.58
CA GLN A 426 0.22 -35.56 13.34
C GLN A 426 -0.28 -35.31 14.77
N ALA A 427 -1.58 -35.04 14.96
CA ALA A 427 -2.17 -34.87 16.28
C ALA A 427 -1.99 -36.13 17.14
N ARG A 428 -2.19 -37.32 16.56
CA ARG A 428 -1.96 -38.60 17.26
C ARG A 428 -0.50 -38.77 17.69
N GLN A 429 0.44 -38.43 16.82
CA GLN A 429 1.86 -38.47 17.14
C GLN A 429 2.21 -37.53 18.31
N PHE A 430 1.73 -36.29 18.28
CA PHE A 430 2.00 -35.31 19.35
C PHE A 430 1.27 -35.63 20.65
N HIS A 431 0.08 -36.22 20.58
CA HIS A 431 -0.65 -36.69 21.76
C HIS A 431 0.13 -37.80 22.47
N ASN A 432 0.57 -38.81 21.73
CA ASN A 432 1.31 -39.95 22.29
C ASN A 432 2.71 -39.54 22.82
N GLU A 433 3.31 -38.47 22.27
CA GLU A 433 4.54 -37.88 22.80
C GLU A 433 4.31 -37.13 24.12
N LYS A 434 3.18 -36.42 24.25
CA LYS A 434 2.85 -35.64 25.45
C LYS A 434 2.28 -36.51 26.59
N TYR A 435 1.54 -37.58 26.26
CA TYR A 435 0.87 -38.48 27.20
C TYR A 435 1.25 -39.95 26.94
N PRO A 436 2.47 -40.38 27.32
CA PRO A 436 2.95 -41.74 27.03
C PRO A 436 2.15 -42.86 27.72
N ASP A 437 1.40 -42.53 28.77
CA ASP A 437 0.54 -43.45 29.53
C ASP A 437 -0.93 -43.54 28.99
N ASP A 438 -1.32 -42.68 28.04
CA ASP A 438 -2.66 -42.65 27.40
C ASP A 438 -2.53 -42.65 25.86
N GLN A 439 -2.02 -43.76 25.31
CA GLN A 439 -1.76 -43.87 23.87
C GLN A 439 -3.04 -44.17 23.07
N ILE A 440 -3.23 -43.44 21.96
CA ILE A 440 -4.39 -43.50 21.03
C ILE A 440 -3.93 -43.89 19.62
#